data_AF-A0A971L053-F1
#
_entry.id   AF-A0A971L053-F1
#
_cell.length_a   1.000
_cell.length_b   1.000
_cell.length_c   1.000
_cell.angle_alpha   90.00
_cell.angle_beta   90.00
_cell.angle_gamma   90.00
#
_symmetry.space_group_name_H-M   'P 1'
#
loop_
_entity.id
_entity.type
_entity.pdbx_description
1 polymer ?
#
loop_
_entity_poly.entity_id
_entity_poly.type
_entity_poly.pdbx_seq_one_letter_code
_entity_poly.pdbx_strand_id
1 'polypeptide(L)'
;MSFKGRIIEGDDPDYIAEFIYRSGNTVISGMARIVRKQPKLEISYCNLSADKVRMLGEEDLTKLELEITNLVLNDLLKKNK
;
A
#
# COMPACT_ATOMS: atom_id res chain seq x y z
N MET A 1 -14.25 5.38 -5.19
CA MET A 1 -12.99 4.64 -4.96
C MET A 1 -13.23 3.63 -3.84
N SER A 2 -12.63 2.44 -3.92
CA SER A 2 -12.63 1.46 -2.83
C SER A 2 -11.23 0.86 -2.66
N PHE A 3 -10.74 0.83 -1.43
CA PHE A 3 -9.50 0.16 -1.06
C PHE A 3 -9.82 -0.95 -0.05
N LYS A 4 -9.20 -2.12 -0.25
CA LYS A 4 -9.12 -3.19 0.73
C LYS A 4 -7.68 -3.63 0.82
N GLY A 5 -7.09 -3.59 2.01
CA GLY A 5 -5.73 -4.05 2.22
C GLY A 5 -5.61 -4.82 3.52
N ARG A 6 -4.62 -5.72 3.57
CA ARG A 6 -4.21 -6.42 4.79
C ARG A 6 -2.70 -6.54 4.84
N ILE A 7 -2.14 -6.42 6.03
CA ILE A 7 -0.73 -6.73 6.29
C ILE A 7 -0.63 -8.25 6.36
N ILE A 8 0.22 -8.83 5.52
CA ILE A 8 0.48 -10.28 5.48
C ILE A 8 1.65 -10.60 6.42
N GLU A 9 2.67 -9.76 6.36
CA GLU A 9 3.86 -9.86 7.18
C GLU A 9 4.27 -8.43 7.54
N GLY A 10 4.67 -8.19 8.77
CA GLY A 10 5.07 -6.85 9.16
C GLY A 10 5.68 -6.82 10.54
N ASP A 11 6.93 -6.40 10.59
CA ASP A 11 7.61 -6.01 11.81
C ASP A 11 8.41 -4.74 11.54
N ASP A 12 8.36 -3.77 12.44
CA ASP A 12 8.98 -2.47 12.18
C ASP A 12 10.49 -2.65 11.93
N PRO A 13 11.08 -2.18 10.81
CA PRO A 13 10.54 -1.22 9.84
C PRO A 13 9.98 -1.79 8.52
N ASP A 14 9.95 -3.11 8.34
CA ASP A 14 9.61 -3.78 7.08
C ASP A 14 8.19 -4.40 7.12
N TYR A 15 7.36 -4.02 6.14
CA TYR A 15 5.98 -4.49 6.01
C TYR A 15 5.73 -5.04 4.60
N ILE A 16 4.84 -6.03 4.52
CA ILE A 16 4.29 -6.58 3.30
C ILE A 16 2.78 -6.54 3.41
N ALA A 17 2.15 -5.81 2.51
CA ALA A 17 0.69 -5.68 2.44
C ALA A 17 0.16 -6.21 1.11
N GLU A 18 -0.91 -6.99 1.17
CA GLU A 18 -1.76 -7.26 0.01
C GLU A 18 -2.83 -6.20 -0.07
N PHE A 19 -3.13 -5.74 -1.28
CA PHE A 19 -4.15 -4.74 -1.51
C PHE A 19 -5.00 -5.03 -2.76
N ILE A 20 -6.21 -4.49 -2.73
CA ILE A 20 -7.14 -4.36 -3.86
C ILE A 20 -7.61 -2.91 -3.88
N TYR A 21 -7.29 -2.23 -4.97
CA TYR A 21 -7.65 -0.85 -5.23
C TYR A 21 -8.58 -0.77 -6.43
N ARG A 22 -9.69 -0.03 -6.27
CA ARG A 22 -10.70 0.18 -7.31
C ARG A 22 -10.92 1.68 -7.52
N SER A 23 -10.61 2.17 -8.72
CA SER A 23 -10.93 3.52 -9.17
C SER A 23 -11.61 3.45 -10.54
N GLY A 24 -12.87 3.90 -10.63
CA GLY A 24 -13.70 3.74 -11.82
C GLY A 24 -13.79 2.29 -12.28
N ASN A 25 -13.41 2.04 -13.55
CA ASN A 25 -13.35 0.70 -14.15
C ASN A 25 -12.02 -0.02 -13.89
N THR A 26 -11.06 0.64 -13.26
CA THR A 26 -9.73 0.10 -12.99
C THR A 26 -9.73 -0.66 -11.68
N VAL A 27 -9.33 -1.93 -11.73
CA VAL A 27 -9.12 -2.78 -10.56
C VAL A 27 -7.68 -3.25 -10.54
N ILE A 28 -6.96 -2.88 -9.48
CA ILE A 28 -5.57 -3.28 -9.27
C ILE A 28 -5.51 -4.07 -7.98
N SER A 29 -5.00 -5.28 -8.06
CA SER A 29 -4.69 -6.10 -6.90
C SER A 29 -3.22 -6.45 -6.93
N GLY A 30 -2.59 -6.48 -5.76
CA GLY A 30 -1.16 -6.69 -5.70
C GLY A 30 -0.62 -6.81 -4.29
N MET A 31 0.71 -6.94 -4.24
CA MET A 31 1.47 -6.87 -3.01
C MET A 31 2.38 -5.65 -3.07
N ALA A 32 2.46 -4.95 -1.95
CA ALA A 32 3.36 -3.84 -1.72
C ALA A 32 4.29 -4.21 -0.56
N ARG A 33 5.59 -4.03 -0.76
CA ARG A 33 6.57 -3.95 0.31
C ARG A 33 6.67 -2.50 0.75
N ILE A 34 6.57 -2.26 2.06
CA ILE A 34 6.66 -0.93 2.65
C ILE A 34 7.80 -0.93 3.66
N VAL A 35 8.74 0.00 3.51
CA VAL A 35 9.85 0.19 4.44
C VAL A 35 9.71 1.54 5.11
N ARG A 36 9.63 1.57 6.44
CA ARG A 36 9.56 2.82 7.20
C ARG A 36 10.95 3.46 7.29
N LYS A 37 11.18 4.54 6.55
CA LYS A 37 12.40 5.35 6.61
C LYS A 37 12.05 6.76 7.09
N GLN A 38 12.20 7.04 8.39
CA GLN A 38 11.79 8.34 8.93
C GLN A 38 12.41 9.51 8.12
N PRO A 39 11.59 10.46 7.62
CA PRO A 39 10.16 10.69 7.93
C PRO A 39 9.14 10.09 6.93
N LYS A 40 9.56 9.26 5.97
CA LYS A 40 8.73 8.74 4.88
C LYS A 40 8.52 7.22 4.93
N LEU A 41 7.49 6.73 4.23
CA LEU A 41 7.37 5.32 3.88
C LEU A 41 7.86 5.14 2.45
N GLU A 42 8.78 4.20 2.22
CA GLU A 42 9.11 3.76 0.87
C GLU A 42 8.20 2.60 0.50
N ILE A 43 7.39 2.77 -0.54
CA ILE A 43 6.47 1.76 -1.04
C ILE A 43 7.04 1.20 -2.35
N SER A 44 7.15 -0.12 -2.43
CA SER A 44 7.59 -0.85 -3.61
C SER A 44 6.57 -1.92 -3.97
N TYR A 45 6.14 -1.96 -5.23
CA TYR A 45 5.14 -2.91 -5.70
C TYR A 45 5.81 -4.14 -6.32
N CYS A 46 5.29 -5.35 -6.05
CA CYS A 46 5.78 -6.55 -6.71
C CYS A 46 5.52 -6.51 -8.24
N ASN A 47 6.37 -7.15 -9.04
CA ASN A 47 6.43 -7.00 -10.50
C ASN A 47 5.07 -7.00 -11.22
N LEU A 48 4.18 -7.97 -10.95
CA LEU A 48 2.87 -8.07 -11.62
C LEU A 48 1.91 -6.93 -11.28
N SER A 49 2.03 -6.37 -10.08
CA SER A 49 1.25 -5.20 -9.66
C SER A 49 1.92 -3.88 -10.05
N ALA A 50 3.25 -3.84 -10.16
CA ALA A 50 4.00 -2.64 -10.50
C ALA A 50 3.59 -2.07 -11.86
N ASP A 51 3.40 -2.93 -12.87
CA ASP A 51 3.00 -2.47 -14.20
C ASP A 51 1.57 -1.90 -14.21
N LYS A 52 0.64 -2.49 -13.46
CA LYS A 52 -0.73 -1.98 -13.32
C LYS A 52 -0.77 -0.67 -12.53
N VAL A 53 0.03 -0.56 -11.47
CA VAL A 53 0.13 0.66 -10.67
C VAL A 53 0.74 1.81 -11.48
N ARG A 54 1.74 1.52 -12.33
CA ARG A 54 2.32 2.51 -13.27
C ARG A 54 1.33 3.08 -14.28
N MET A 55 0.24 2.37 -14.56
CA MET A 55 -0.83 2.84 -15.44
C MET A 55 -1.85 3.73 -14.73
N LEU A 56 -1.76 3.90 -13.41
CA LEU A 56 -2.61 4.85 -12.69
C LEU A 56 -2.22 6.29 -13.02
N GLY A 57 -3.22 7.16 -13.10
CA GLY A 57 -2.98 8.60 -13.06
C GLY A 57 -2.40 9.01 -11.70
N GLU A 58 -1.73 10.15 -11.66
CA GLU A 58 -1.05 10.69 -10.46
C GLU A 58 -1.99 10.79 -9.24
N GLU A 59 -3.24 11.20 -9.45
CA GLU A 59 -4.25 11.30 -8.39
C GLU A 59 -4.60 9.93 -7.78
N ASP A 60 -4.82 8.92 -8.62
CA ASP A 60 -5.17 7.57 -8.16
C ASP A 60 -3.98 6.87 -7.52
N LEU A 61 -2.77 7.09 -8.03
CA LEU A 61 -1.52 6.61 -7.44
C LEU A 61 -1.34 7.19 -6.03
N THR A 62 -1.49 8.51 -5.88
CA THR A 62 -1.37 9.19 -4.58
C THR A 62 -2.38 8.64 -3.58
N LYS A 63 -3.63 8.42 -4.00
CA LYS A 63 -4.66 7.81 -3.16
C LYS A 63 -4.31 6.38 -2.76
N LEU A 64 -3.79 5.57 -3.69
CA LEU A 64 -3.35 4.20 -3.39
C LEU A 64 -2.23 4.20 -2.34
N GLU A 65 -1.20 5.03 -2.52
CA GLU A 65 -0.08 5.13 -1.57
C GLU A 65 -0.52 5.62 -0.19
N LEU A 66 -1.47 6.55 -0.14
CA LEU A 66 -2.05 7.04 1.12
C LEU A 66 -2.80 5.92 1.87
N GLU A 67 -3.60 5.12 1.16
CA GLU A 67 -4.32 3.99 1.77
C GLU A 67 -3.37 2.90 2.29
N ILE A 68 -2.32 2.58 1.53
CA ILE A 68 -1.27 1.65 1.97
C ILE A 68 -0.53 2.20 3.20
N THR A 69 -0.23 3.50 3.21
CA THR A 69 0.38 4.18 4.36
C THR A 69 -0.51 4.10 5.59
N ASN A 70 -1.80 4.41 5.46
CA ASN A 70 -2.78 4.32 6.54
C ASN A 70 -2.90 2.91 7.10
N LEU A 71 -2.80 1.89 6.24
CA LEU A 71 -2.81 0.49 6.67
C LEU A 71 -1.64 0.17 7.61
N VAL A 72 -0.42 0.60 7.26
CA VAL A 72 0.80 0.40 8.07
C VAL A 72 0.73 1.22 9.37
N LEU A 73 0.29 2.47 9.30
CA LEU A 73 0.13 3.33 10.48
C LEU A 73 -0.88 2.74 11.48
N ASN A 74 -2.00 2.20 10.99
CA ASN A 74 -3.00 1.56 11.85
C ASN A 74 -2.45 0.32 12.56
N ASP A 75 -1.59 -0.46 11.92
CA ASP A 75 -0.94 -1.62 12.54
C ASP A 75 0.06 -1.20 13.62
N LEU A 76 0.91 -0.20 13.32
CA LEU A 76 1.82 0.40 14.28
C LEU A 76 1.08 0.91 15.54
N LEU A 77 -0.05 1.60 15.34
CA LEU A 77 -0.88 2.10 16.44
C LEU A 77 -1.52 0.96 17.26
N LYS A 78 -1.85 -0.17 16.64
CA LYS A 78 -2.37 -1.35 17.35
C LYS A 78 -1.30 -2.07 18.16
N LYS A 79 -0.07 -2.15 17.65
CA LYS A 79 1.06 -2.79 18.36
C LYS A 79 1.59 -1.96 19.53
N ASN A 80 1.40 -0.65 19.49
CA ASN A 80 1.76 0.27 20.59
C ASN A 80 0.68 0.41 21.68
N LYS A 81 -0.43 -0.33 21.59
CA LYS A 81 -1.47 -0.43 22.62
C LYS A 81 -1.33 -1.73 23.39
#